data_AF-A0A0C3D5Y7-F1
#
_entry.id   AF-A0A0C3D5Y7-F1
#
_cell.length_a   1.000
_cell.length_b   1.000
_cell.length_c   1.000
_cell.angle_alpha   90.00
_cell.angle_beta   90.00
_cell.angle_gamma   90.00
#
_symmetry.space_group_name_H-M   'P 1'
#
loop_
_entity.id
_entity.type
_entity.pdbx_description
1 polymer ?
#
loop_
_entity_poly.entity_id
_entity_poly.type
_entity_poly.pdbx_seq_one_letter_code
_entity_poly.pdbx_strand_id
1 'polypeptide(L)'
;MPSEDLATFCSNGDLDQLQDLFSSKQKPSQDELDKALQMAVQAGHAKVVGLLLSQGAHITFMVLHHAIYRRDTAIFQEFLDHG
;
A
#
# COMPACT_ATOMS: atom_id res chain seq x y z
N MET A 1 -6.05 -14.53 -10.24
CA MET A 1 -6.58 -14.62 -8.86
C MET A 1 -6.45 -13.24 -8.25
N PRO A 2 -7.42 -12.72 -7.49
CA PRO A 2 -7.45 -11.30 -7.07
C PRO A 2 -6.18 -10.82 -6.33
N SER A 3 -5.51 -11.75 -5.64
CA SER A 3 -4.30 -11.52 -4.86
C SER A 3 -3.04 -11.29 -5.70
N GLU A 4 -2.93 -11.90 -6.89
CA GLU A 4 -1.83 -11.64 -7.82
C GLU A 4 -1.93 -10.24 -8.43
N ASP A 5 -3.16 -9.81 -8.72
CA ASP A 5 -3.43 -8.52 -9.37
C ASP A 5 -3.14 -7.36 -8.39
N LEU A 6 -3.63 -7.44 -7.15
CA LEU A 6 -3.40 -6.42 -6.11
C LEU A 6 -1.90 -6.19 -5.84
N ALA A 7 -1.17 -7.27 -5.62
CA ALA A 7 0.26 -7.27 -5.37
C ALA A 7 1.04 -6.63 -6.54
N THR A 8 0.72 -7.03 -7.77
CA THR A 8 1.37 -6.54 -8.98
C THR A 8 1.12 -5.04 -9.17
N PHE A 9 -0.13 -4.60 -9.06
CA PHE A 9 -0.47 -3.17 -9.20
C PHE A 9 0.21 -2.31 -8.12
N CYS A 10 0.34 -2.83 -6.89
CA CYS A 10 1.04 -2.13 -5.82
C CYS A 10 2.55 -2.00 -6.05
N SER A 11 3.17 -3.01 -6.66
CA SER A 11 4.60 -2.98 -7.01
C SER A 11 4.90 -2.09 -8.22
N ASN A 12 3.94 -1.90 -9.13
CA ASN A 12 4.09 -1.07 -10.32
C ASN A 12 3.66 0.39 -10.11
N GLY A 13 2.87 0.66 -9.07
CA GLY A 13 2.32 1.99 -8.82
C GLY A 13 1.01 2.27 -9.59
N ASP A 14 0.31 1.23 -10.03
CA ASP A 14 -0.87 1.31 -10.90
C ASP A 14 -2.13 1.76 -10.13
N LEU A 15 -2.17 3.04 -9.75
CA LEU A 15 -3.21 3.61 -8.90
C LEU A 15 -4.63 3.48 -9.49
N ASP A 16 -4.78 3.61 -10.80
CA ASP A 16 -6.09 3.52 -11.47
C ASP A 16 -6.65 2.10 -11.40
N GLN A 17 -5.80 1.09 -11.67
CA GLN A 17 -6.18 -0.32 -11.56
C GLN A 17 -6.53 -0.70 -10.12
N LEU A 18 -5.82 -0.14 -9.14
CA LEU A 18 -6.15 -0.33 -7.73
C LEU A 18 -7.49 0.29 -7.35
N GLN A 19 -7.79 1.50 -7.82
CA GLN A 19 -9.09 2.13 -7.58
C GLN A 19 -10.24 1.32 -8.17
N ASP A 20 -10.07 0.80 -9.39
CA ASP A 20 -11.05 -0.09 -10.03
C ASP A 20 -11.24 -1.38 -9.22
N LEU A 21 -10.13 -1.98 -8.75
CA LEU A 21 -10.16 -3.18 -7.92
C LEU A 21 -10.88 -2.96 -6.59
N PHE A 22 -10.59 -1.86 -5.89
CA PHE A 22 -11.26 -1.51 -4.64
C PHE A 22 -12.71 -1.06 -4.81
N SER A 23 -13.09 -0.58 -6.00
CA SER A 23 -14.47 -0.28 -6.37
C SER A 23 -15.28 -1.55 -6.67
N SER A 24 -14.61 -2.67 -6.94
CA SER A 24 -15.27 -3.96 -7.14
C SER A 24 -15.81 -4.55 -5.82
N LYS A 25 -16.82 -5.42 -5.89
CA LYS A 25 -17.46 -6.03 -4.69
C LYS A 25 -16.53 -6.91 -3.84
N GLN A 26 -15.33 -7.22 -4.32
CA GLN A 26 -14.43 -8.15 -3.67
C GLN A 26 -13.37 -7.38 -2.90
N LYS A 27 -13.57 -7.25 -1.59
CA LYS A 27 -12.61 -6.61 -0.70
C LYS A 27 -11.46 -7.58 -0.42
N PRO A 28 -10.19 -7.15 -0.54
CA PRO A 28 -9.07 -7.96 -0.10
C PRO A 28 -9.14 -8.19 1.41
N SER A 29 -8.59 -9.31 1.85
CA SER A 29 -8.38 -9.60 3.26
C SER A 29 -7.35 -8.65 3.88
N GLN A 30 -7.34 -8.56 5.21
CA GLN A 30 -6.37 -7.73 5.92
C GLN A 30 -4.91 -8.13 5.61
N ASP A 31 -4.63 -9.44 5.58
CA ASP A 31 -3.28 -9.95 5.28
C ASP A 31 -2.83 -9.57 3.86
N GLU A 32 -3.75 -9.55 2.90
CA GLU A 32 -3.47 -9.09 1.53
C GLU A 32 -3.19 -7.60 1.49
N LEU A 33 -3.95 -6.78 2.23
CA LEU A 33 -3.72 -5.33 2.35
C LEU A 33 -2.37 -5.02 3.00
N ASP A 34 -2.04 -5.68 4.11
CA ASP A 34 -0.78 -5.45 4.84
C ASP A 34 0.44 -5.88 3.99
N LYS A 35 0.31 -6.98 3.23
CA LYS A 35 1.33 -7.42 2.28
C LYS A 35 1.45 -6.48 1.07
N ALA A 36 0.32 -5.99 0.54
CA ALA A 36 0.32 -5.02 -0.55
C ALA A 36 0.99 -3.70 -0.14
N LEU A 37 0.72 -3.23 1.09
CA LEU A 37 1.35 -2.05 1.66
C LEU A 37 2.86 -2.22 1.73
N GLN A 38 3.31 -3.38 2.22
CA GLN A 38 4.73 -3.70 2.26
C GLN A 38 5.40 -3.60 0.88
N MET A 39 4.77 -4.11 -0.17
CA MET A 39 5.33 -4.04 -1.52
C MET A 39 5.32 -2.61 -2.07
N ALA A 40 4.24 -1.85 -1.88
CA ALA A 40 4.17 -0.45 -2.29
C ALA A 40 5.25 0.41 -1.61
N VAL A 41 5.51 0.16 -0.33
CA VAL A 41 6.56 0.84 0.44
C VAL A 41 7.96 0.47 -0.06
N GLN A 42 8.20 -0.81 -0.34
CA GLN A 42 9.46 -1.27 -0.92
C GLN A 42 9.68 -0.72 -2.33
N ALA A 43 8.61 -0.56 -3.12
CA ALA A 43 8.66 0.01 -4.46
C ALA A 43 8.81 1.55 -4.45
N GLY A 44 8.45 2.23 -3.35
CA GLY A 44 8.54 3.70 -3.25
C GLY A 44 7.30 4.44 -3.75
N HIS A 45 6.14 3.78 -3.82
CA HIS A 45 4.92 4.34 -4.41
C HIS A 45 4.01 5.00 -3.37
N ALA A 46 4.37 6.21 -2.93
CA ALA A 46 3.65 6.94 -1.87
C ALA A 46 2.13 7.08 -2.10
N LYS A 47 1.68 7.37 -3.33
CA LYS A 47 0.24 7.48 -3.62
C LYS A 47 -0.51 6.15 -3.43
N VAL A 48 0.14 5.04 -3.79
CA VAL A 48 -0.43 3.70 -3.55
C VAL A 48 -0.44 3.39 -2.05
N VAL A 49 0.60 3.80 -1.32
CA VAL A 49 0.64 3.69 0.13
C VAL A 49 -0.56 4.40 0.77
N GLY A 50 -0.81 5.66 0.43
CA GLY A 50 -1.98 6.41 0.92
C GLY A 50 -3.31 5.72 0.61
N LEU A 51 -3.46 5.21 -0.62
CA LEU A 51 -4.66 4.45 -1.01
C LEU A 51 -4.85 3.20 -0.13
N LEU A 52 -3.80 2.42 0.10
CA LEU A 52 -3.86 1.19 0.91
C LEU A 52 -4.16 1.48 2.38
N LEU A 53 -3.56 2.54 2.94
CA LEU A 53 -3.85 2.99 4.30
C LEU A 53 -5.31 3.45 4.44
N SER A 54 -5.84 4.16 3.44
CA SER A 54 -7.26 4.53 3.37
C SER A 54 -8.20 3.32 3.30
N GLN A 55 -7.73 2.17 2.82
CA GLN A 55 -8.47 0.89 2.84
C GLN A 55 -8.30 0.11 4.15
N GLY A 56 -7.53 0.62 5.12
CA GLY A 56 -7.33 0.02 6.43
C GLY A 56 -6.10 -0.88 6.54
N ALA A 57 -5.12 -0.78 5.63
CA ALA A 57 -3.84 -1.47 5.79
C ALA A 57 -3.11 -0.99 7.06
N HIS A 58 -2.49 -1.91 7.80
CA HIS A 58 -1.82 -1.58 9.05
C HIS A 58 -0.38 -1.12 8.83
N ILE A 59 -0.01 -0.02 9.51
CA ILE A 59 1.37 0.42 9.60
C ILE A 59 2.13 -0.51 10.56
N THR A 60 2.88 -1.46 10.00
CA THR A 60 3.74 -2.36 10.77
C THR A 60 5.12 -1.75 11.01
N PHE A 61 5.84 -2.26 12.02
CA PHE A 61 7.24 -1.88 12.26
C PHE A 61 8.11 -2.01 11.01
N MET A 62 7.85 -3.02 10.17
CA MET A 62 8.67 -3.29 9.00
C MET A 62 8.55 -2.19 7.93
N VAL A 63 7.33 -1.73 7.63
CA VAL A 63 7.10 -0.67 6.63
C VAL A 63 7.57 0.69 7.15
N LEU A 64 7.39 0.95 8.45
CA LEU A 64 7.89 2.16 9.10
C LEU A 64 9.42 2.23 9.07
N HIS A 65 10.09 1.13 9.47
CA HIS A 65 11.54 1.03 9.42
C HIS A 65 12.09 1.25 8.00
N HIS A 66 11.42 0.69 6.98
CA HIS A 66 11.83 0.83 5.59
C HIS A 66 11.77 2.30 5.12
N ALA A 67 10.68 3.01 5.40
CA ALA A 67 10.52 4.42 5.04
C ALA A 67 11.59 5.30 5.71
N ILE A 68 11.87 5.06 7.00
CA ILE A 68 12.91 5.78 7.75
C ILE A 68 14.31 5.50 7.17
N TYR A 69 14.65 4.22 6.96
CA TYR A 69 15.95 3.81 6.45
C TYR A 69 16.26 4.43 5.08
N ARG A 70 15.25 4.49 4.20
CA ARG A 70 15.37 5.08 2.86
C ARG A 70 15.24 6.60 2.85
N ARG A 71 14.91 7.21 3.99
CA ARG A 71 14.60 8.64 4.11
C ARG A 71 13.49 9.06 3.15
N ASP A 72 12.52 8.16 2.94
CA ASP A 72 11.39 8.40 2.04
C ASP A 72 10.36 9.27 2.75
N THR A 73 10.55 10.59 2.63
CA THR A 73 9.70 11.59 3.28
C THR A 73 8.26 11.56 2.76
N ALA A 74 8.03 11.13 1.52
CA ALA A 74 6.69 11.10 0.95
C ALA A 74 5.89 9.96 1.58
N ILE A 75 6.46 8.75 1.63
CA ILE A 75 5.83 7.60 2.30
C ILE A 75 5.67 7.87 3.80
N PHE A 76 6.68 8.46 4.43
CA PHE A 76 6.60 8.80 5.84
C PHE A 76 5.45 9.78 6.12
N GLN A 77 5.23 10.75 5.23
CA GLN A 77 4.09 11.66 5.35
C GLN A 77 2.76 10.92 5.23
N GLU A 78 2.61 9.99 4.28
CA GLU A 78 1.39 9.17 4.15
C GLU A 78 1.10 8.37 5.42
N PHE A 79 2.14 7.85 6.10
CA PHE A 79 1.99 7.17 7.40
C PHE A 79 1.48 8.11 8.50
N LEU A 80 1.94 9.37 8.53
CA LEU A 80 1.47 10.36 9.50
C LEU A 80 0.03 10.82 9.21
N ASP A 81 -0.34 10.88 7.93
CA ASP A 81 -1.67 11.34 7.54
C ASP A 81 -2.78 10.29 7.84
N HIS A 82 -2.41 9.03 8.04
CA HIS A 82 -3.34 7.90 8.19
C HIS A 82 -3.17 7.12 9.52
N GLY A 83 -2.33 7.58 10.46
CA GLY A 83 -2.08 6.92 11.76
C GLY A 83 -1.91 7.92 12.89
#